data_AF-A0A1L8D1A7-F1
#
_entry.id   AF-A0A1L8D1A7-F1
#
_cell.length_a   1.000
_cell.length_b   1.000
_cell.length_c   1.000
_cell.angle_alpha   90.00
_cell.angle_beta   90.00
_cell.angle_gamma   90.00
#
_symmetry.space_group_name_H-M   'P 1'
#
loop_
_entity.id
_entity.type
_entity.pdbx_description
1 polymer ?
#
loop_
_entity_poly.entity_id
_entity_poly.type
_entity_poly.pdbx_seq_one_letter_code
_entity_poly.pdbx_strand_id
1 'polypeptide(L)'
;YVEYVCVKCNGKEKKRVGFTCKSRFCNRCGKIYIEKWVEKQTERILEVGHRHIVFTIPEELRNIFYHNRELLKDLSDKAAEVIQYWYREKSRKRGYEVGIIAVIHTFGRDLKFNPHVHVLVTEGAIDKNKIWKEVGFIPYEYLRKAWQKVLLDLIKQK
;
A
#
# COMPACT_ATOMS: atom_id res chain seq x y z
N TYR A 1 -24.81 4.03 -20.76
CA TYR A 1 -24.47 5.35 -20.21
C TYR A 1 -25.75 5.96 -19.66
N VAL A 2 -25.67 6.95 -18.79
CA VAL A 2 -26.78 7.83 -18.44
C VAL A 2 -26.56 9.18 -19.13
N GLU A 3 -27.61 9.83 -19.60
CA GLU A 3 -27.56 11.16 -20.20
C GLU A 3 -28.28 12.14 -19.28
N TYR A 4 -27.56 13.17 -18.82
CA TYR A 4 -28.12 14.26 -18.04
C TYR A 4 -28.45 15.41 -19.00
N VAL A 5 -29.68 15.92 -18.92
CA VAL A 5 -30.17 17.01 -19.77
C VAL A 5 -30.53 18.19 -18.89
N CYS A 6 -30.00 19.38 -19.21
CA CYS A 6 -30.27 20.59 -18.44
C CYS A 6 -31.67 21.13 -18.77
N VAL A 7 -32.57 21.09 -17.79
CA VAL A 7 -33.95 21.59 -17.94
C VAL A 7 -34.04 23.12 -18.09
N LYS A 8 -33.07 23.86 -17.55
CA LYS A 8 -33.07 25.34 -17.58
C LYS A 8 -32.76 25.94 -18.94
N CYS A 9 -32.01 25.23 -19.79
CA CYS A 9 -31.65 25.68 -21.13
C CYS A 9 -32.45 24.96 -22.23
N ASN A 10 -33.60 24.37 -21.90
CA ASN A 10 -34.42 23.55 -22.79
C ASN A 10 -33.63 22.41 -23.47
N GLY A 11 -32.73 21.77 -22.72
CA GLY A 11 -31.97 20.62 -23.20
C GLY A 11 -30.88 20.93 -24.23
N LYS A 12 -30.46 22.20 -24.37
CA LYS A 12 -29.28 22.58 -25.17
C LYS A 12 -27.99 21.96 -24.62
N GLU A 13 -27.86 21.90 -23.30
CA GLU A 13 -26.74 21.23 -22.64
C GLU A 13 -27.11 19.79 -22.28
N LYS A 14 -26.28 18.85 -22.75
CA LYS A 14 -26.39 17.42 -22.49
C LYS A 14 -25.05 16.86 -22.06
N LYS A 15 -25.04 16.00 -21.04
CA LYS A 15 -23.84 15.31 -20.55
C LYS A 15 -24.06 13.81 -20.51
N ARG A 16 -23.31 13.06 -21.33
CA ARG A 16 -23.30 11.59 -21.28
C ARG A 16 -22.26 11.08 -20.31
N VAL A 17 -22.68 10.24 -19.36
CA VAL A 17 -21.81 9.58 -18.40
C VAL A 17 -21.86 8.06 -18.64
N GLY A 18 -20.74 7.49 -19.08
CA GLY A 18 -20.61 6.05 -19.28
C GLY A 18 -20.77 5.29 -17.97
N PHE A 19 -21.40 4.11 -18.02
CA PHE A 19 -21.39 3.20 -16.88
C PHE A 19 -20.00 2.58 -16.72
N THR A 20 -19.65 2.18 -15.51
CA THR A 20 -18.40 1.47 -15.28
C THR A 20 -18.42 0.12 -16.00
N CYS A 21 -17.33 -0.19 -16.72
CA CYS A 21 -17.16 -1.50 -17.33
C CYS A 21 -16.72 -2.58 -16.33
N LYS A 22 -16.48 -2.21 -15.06
CA LYS A 22 -15.96 -3.07 -13.97
C LYS A 22 -14.61 -3.75 -14.25
N SER A 23 -13.99 -3.49 -15.40
CA SER A 23 -12.66 -4.01 -15.74
C SER A 23 -11.55 -3.22 -15.05
N ARG A 24 -10.58 -3.95 -14.48
CA ARG A 24 -9.33 -3.40 -13.94
C ARG A 24 -8.39 -2.86 -15.03
N PHE A 25 -8.58 -3.29 -16.28
CA PHE A 25 -7.76 -2.85 -17.42
C PHE A 25 -8.30 -1.58 -18.09
N CYS A 26 -9.48 -1.09 -17.70
CA CYS A 26 -10.01 0.14 -18.24
C CYS A 26 -9.42 1.35 -17.50
N ASN A 27 -8.55 2.11 -18.16
CA ASN A 27 -7.91 3.29 -17.59
C ASN A 27 -8.91 4.32 -17.04
N ARG A 28 -10.07 4.50 -17.69
CA ARG A 28 -11.12 5.43 -17.23
C ARG A 28 -11.78 4.95 -15.93
N CYS A 29 -12.11 3.67 -15.83
CA CYS A 29 -12.69 3.11 -14.60
C CYS A 29 -11.64 3.01 -13.49
N GLY A 30 -10.40 2.66 -13.85
CA GLY A 30 -9.26 2.62 -12.95
C GLY A 30 -8.96 3.98 -12.32
N LYS A 31 -9.01 5.07 -13.09
CA LYS A 31 -8.80 6.43 -12.57
C LYS A 31 -9.78 6.80 -11.46
N ILE A 32 -11.07 6.52 -11.66
CA ILE A 32 -12.11 6.77 -10.64
C ILE A 32 -11.86 5.93 -9.38
N TYR A 33 -11.44 4.67 -9.54
CA TYR A 33 -11.11 3.81 -8.40
C TYR A 33 -9.90 4.35 -7.61
N ILE A 34 -8.86 4.79 -8.33
CA ILE A 34 -7.66 5.39 -7.73
C ILE A 34 -8.02 6.66 -6.96
N GLU A 35 -8.79 7.57 -7.56
CA GLU A 35 -9.21 8.83 -6.91
C GLU A 35 -9.97 8.58 -5.61
N LYS A 36 -10.97 7.67 -5.64
CA LYS A 36 -11.72 7.30 -4.43
C LYS A 36 -10.85 6.64 -3.36
N TRP A 37 -9.86 5.84 -3.78
CA TRP A 37 -8.93 5.23 -2.83
C TRP A 37 -8.01 6.26 -2.20
N VAL A 38 -7.49 7.22 -2.99
CA VAL A 38 -6.66 8.33 -2.53
C VAL A 38 -7.44 9.20 -1.55
N GLU A 39 -8.65 9.64 -1.89
CA GLU A 39 -9.50 10.45 -1.01
C GLU A 39 -9.68 9.79 0.36
N LYS A 40 -10.02 8.49 0.38
CA LYS A 40 -10.13 7.70 1.60
C LYS A 40 -8.82 7.58 2.39
N GLN A 41 -7.66 7.56 1.73
CA GLN A 41 -6.37 7.53 2.43
C GLN A 41 -6.04 8.90 3.00
N THR A 42 -6.30 9.98 2.26
CA THR A 42 -6.10 11.36 2.71
C THR A 42 -6.95 11.70 3.93
N GLU A 43 -8.17 11.17 4.03
CA GLU A 43 -9.01 11.34 5.22
C GLU A 43 -8.49 10.58 6.46
N ARG A 44 -7.64 9.57 6.28
CA ARG A 44 -7.16 8.67 7.34
C ARG A 44 -5.71 8.89 7.72
N ILE A 45 -4.93 9.53 6.86
CA ILE A 45 -3.53 9.81 7.09
C ILE A 45 -3.40 10.78 8.27
N LEU A 46 -2.44 10.52 9.15
CA LEU A 46 -2.19 11.37 10.30
C LEU A 46 -1.39 12.60 9.88
N GLU A 47 -1.60 13.78 10.48
CA GLU A 47 -0.81 14.97 10.16
C GLU A 47 0.55 14.95 10.90
N VAL A 48 1.44 14.05 10.45
CA VAL A 48 2.76 13.81 11.06
C VAL A 48 3.81 13.56 9.97
N GLY A 49 5.09 13.53 10.35
CA GLY A 49 6.16 13.09 9.45
C GLY A 49 5.94 11.63 9.02
N HIS A 50 6.20 11.33 7.74
CA HIS A 50 6.14 9.97 7.22
C HIS A 50 7.42 9.62 6.47
N ARG A 51 7.80 8.34 6.53
CA ARG A 51 8.86 7.75 5.72
C ARG A 51 8.27 6.85 4.64
N HIS A 52 8.75 7.03 3.41
CA HIS A 52 8.50 6.10 2.32
C HIS A 52 9.60 5.03 2.29
N ILE A 53 9.21 3.77 2.41
CA ILE A 53 10.10 2.60 2.41
C ILE A 53 9.68 1.68 1.27
N VAL A 54 10.67 1.07 0.59
CA VAL A 54 10.42 0.11 -0.49
C VAL A 54 11.03 -1.23 -0.13
N PHE A 55 10.19 -2.26 -0.11
CA PHE A 55 10.61 -3.66 0.04
C PHE A 55 10.59 -4.34 -1.32
N THR A 56 11.75 -4.78 -1.79
CA THR A 56 11.92 -5.40 -3.11
C THR A 56 12.23 -6.89 -2.96
N ILE A 57 11.81 -7.68 -3.95
CA ILE A 57 12.15 -9.10 -4.04
C ILE A 57 13.38 -9.28 -4.96
N PRO A 58 14.36 -10.12 -4.57
CA PRO A 58 15.45 -10.56 -5.45
C PRO A 58 14.92 -11.14 -6.76
N GLU A 59 15.64 -10.91 -7.86
CA GLU A 59 15.21 -11.29 -9.20
C GLU A 59 14.94 -12.80 -9.34
N GLU A 60 15.80 -13.59 -8.72
CA GLU A 60 15.78 -15.05 -8.70
C GLU A 60 14.47 -15.61 -8.11
N LEU A 61 13.86 -14.87 -7.18
CA LEU A 61 12.63 -15.29 -6.51
C LEU A 61 11.37 -14.80 -7.23
N ARG A 62 11.47 -13.82 -8.14
CA ARG A 62 10.30 -13.20 -8.79
C ARG A 62 9.44 -14.24 -9.51
N ASN A 63 10.04 -15.23 -10.17
CA ASN A 63 9.27 -16.21 -10.93
C ASN A 63 8.29 -17.03 -10.04
N ILE A 64 8.64 -17.25 -8.77
CA ILE A 64 7.76 -17.93 -7.80
C ILE A 64 6.50 -17.10 -7.56
N PHE A 65 6.63 -15.78 -7.37
CA PHE A 65 5.50 -14.85 -7.20
C PHE A 65 4.72 -14.59 -8.50
N TYR A 66 5.36 -14.81 -9.65
CA TYR A 66 4.69 -14.72 -10.94
C TYR A 66 3.66 -15.84 -11.08
N HIS A 67 4.05 -17.08 -10.75
CA HIS A 67 3.17 -18.25 -10.82
C HIS A 67 2.19 -18.34 -9.63
N ASN A 68 2.61 -17.92 -8.43
CA ASN A 68 1.78 -17.94 -7.22
C ASN A 68 1.27 -16.52 -6.88
N ARG A 69 0.29 -16.04 -7.64
CA ARG A 69 -0.20 -14.64 -7.56
C ARG A 69 -0.83 -14.27 -6.22
N GLU A 70 -1.29 -15.25 -5.46
CA GLU A 70 -1.81 -15.09 -4.10
C GLU A 70 -0.76 -14.56 -3.13
N LEU A 71 0.52 -14.93 -3.33
CA LEU A 71 1.63 -14.47 -2.49
C LEU A 71 1.88 -12.97 -2.60
N LEU A 72 1.38 -12.31 -3.66
CA LEU A 72 1.54 -10.87 -3.84
C LEU A 72 0.84 -10.06 -2.74
N LYS A 73 -0.30 -10.57 -2.23
CA LYS A 73 -0.98 -9.95 -1.08
C LYS A 73 -0.15 -10.12 0.19
N ASP A 74 0.41 -11.31 0.38
CA ASP A 74 1.22 -11.62 1.56
C ASP A 74 2.44 -10.71 1.66
N LEU A 75 3.04 -10.30 0.53
CA LEU A 75 4.13 -9.33 0.52
C LEU A 75 3.77 -8.02 1.24
N SER A 76 2.61 -7.44 0.92
CA SER A 76 2.18 -6.19 1.56
C SER A 76 1.88 -6.37 3.05
N ASP A 77 1.24 -7.49 3.42
CA ASP A 77 0.92 -7.78 4.82
C ASP A 77 2.21 -7.99 5.63
N LYS A 78 3.16 -8.77 5.08
CA LYS A 78 4.45 -9.04 5.69
C LYS A 78 5.35 -7.83 5.81
N ALA A 79 5.34 -6.92 4.83
CA ALA A 79 6.06 -5.66 4.94
C ALA A 79 5.54 -4.82 6.13
N ALA A 80 4.22 -4.75 6.30
CA ALA A 80 3.59 -4.05 7.42
C ALA A 80 3.89 -4.74 8.76
N GLU A 81 3.80 -6.07 8.83
CA GLU A 81 4.12 -6.86 10.03
C GLU A 81 5.58 -6.64 10.49
N VAL A 82 6.55 -6.65 9.57
CA VAL A 82 7.97 -6.45 9.89
C VAL A 82 8.21 -5.08 10.54
N ILE A 83 7.60 -4.03 9.98
CA ILE A 83 7.70 -2.67 10.53
C ILE A 83 7.01 -2.60 11.90
N GLN A 84 5.77 -3.08 12.00
CA GLN A 84 5.00 -3.05 13.25
C GLN A 84 5.68 -3.85 14.36
N TYR A 85 6.29 -4.98 14.03
CA TYR A 85 7.07 -5.79 14.97
C TYR A 85 8.28 -5.02 15.49
N TRP A 86 9.02 -4.35 14.60
CA TRP A 86 10.16 -3.54 15.03
C TRP A 86 9.75 -2.42 16.00
N TYR A 87 8.67 -1.69 15.71
CA TYR A 87 8.17 -0.64 16.61
C TYR A 87 7.78 -1.19 17.98
N ARG A 88 7.12 -2.36 18.02
CA ARG A 88 6.78 -3.03 19.29
C ARG A 88 8.02 -3.43 20.07
N GLU A 89 9.03 -4.00 19.41
CA GLU A 89 10.26 -4.42 20.06
C GLU A 89 11.12 -3.23 20.54
N LYS A 90 11.11 -2.11 19.81
CA LYS A 90 11.77 -0.87 20.26
C LYS A 90 11.25 -0.39 21.62
N SER A 91 9.97 -0.66 21.92
CA SER A 91 9.39 -0.32 23.23
C SER A 91 8.40 -1.38 23.71
N ARG A 92 8.91 -2.58 24.04
CA ARG A 92 8.08 -3.73 24.47
C ARG A 92 7.13 -3.40 25.61
N LYS A 93 7.57 -2.57 26.57
CA LYS A 93 6.76 -2.14 27.73
C LYS A 93 5.63 -1.16 27.36
N ARG A 94 5.82 -0.35 26.31
CA ARG A 94 4.86 0.67 25.87
C ARG A 94 3.96 0.20 24.75
N GLY A 95 4.36 -0.83 23.99
CA GLY A 95 3.53 -1.45 22.96
C GLY A 95 3.21 -0.50 21.81
N TYR A 96 4.24 0.02 21.14
CA TYR A 96 4.06 1.00 20.06
C TYR A 96 3.27 0.44 18.87
N GLU A 97 2.25 1.18 18.46
CA GLU A 97 1.40 0.93 17.31
C GLU A 97 1.64 2.03 16.27
N VAL A 98 2.14 1.65 15.10
CA VAL A 98 2.63 2.57 14.06
C VAL A 98 1.61 2.66 12.93
N GLY A 99 1.46 3.85 12.34
CA GLY A 99 0.64 4.04 11.15
C GLY A 99 1.35 3.50 9.91
N ILE A 100 0.69 2.61 9.16
CA ILE A 100 1.27 1.97 7.97
C ILE A 100 0.23 1.97 6.83
N ILE A 101 0.65 2.42 5.65
CA ILE A 101 -0.06 2.19 4.38
C ILE A 101 0.88 1.42 3.47
N ALA A 102 0.53 0.18 3.12
CA ALA A 102 1.34 -0.69 2.25
C ALA A 102 0.62 -0.96 0.91
N VAL A 103 1.33 -0.79 -0.19
CA VAL A 103 0.82 -0.98 -1.56
C VAL A 103 1.82 -1.81 -2.37
N ILE A 104 1.35 -2.94 -2.92
CA ILE A 104 2.13 -3.77 -3.83
C ILE A 104 2.10 -3.18 -5.25
N HIS A 105 3.28 -2.98 -5.82
CA HIS A 105 3.47 -2.78 -7.26
C HIS A 105 4.04 -4.05 -7.86
N THR A 106 3.54 -4.45 -9.03
CA THR A 106 3.93 -5.72 -9.68
C THR A 106 4.91 -5.55 -10.83
N PHE A 107 5.04 -4.32 -11.35
CA PHE A 107 5.88 -4.02 -12.51
C PHE A 107 6.82 -2.86 -12.20
N GLY A 108 8.02 -2.93 -12.78
CA GLY A 108 8.98 -1.83 -12.79
C GLY A 108 8.63 -0.76 -13.82
N ARG A 109 9.45 0.29 -13.89
CA ARG A 109 9.31 1.38 -14.89
C ARG A 109 9.38 0.86 -16.32
N ASP A 110 10.17 -0.19 -16.57
CA ASP A 110 10.34 -0.85 -17.87
C ASP A 110 9.24 -1.88 -18.17
N LEU A 111 8.17 -1.92 -17.35
CA LEU A 111 7.06 -2.88 -17.42
C LEU A 111 7.46 -4.35 -17.28
N LYS A 112 8.69 -4.63 -16.82
CA LYS A 112 9.08 -5.99 -16.44
C LYS A 112 8.49 -6.34 -15.09
N PHE A 113 8.18 -7.62 -14.92
CA PHE A 113 7.67 -8.13 -13.65
C PHE A 113 8.74 -7.94 -12.55
N ASN A 114 8.44 -7.06 -11.61
CA ASN A 114 9.32 -6.67 -10.52
C ASN A 114 8.44 -6.33 -9.31
N PRO A 115 7.90 -7.33 -8.61
CA PRO A 115 7.07 -7.10 -7.44
C PRO A 115 7.85 -6.41 -6.32
N HIS A 116 7.33 -5.28 -5.84
CA HIS A 116 7.89 -4.51 -4.72
C HIS A 116 6.77 -3.80 -3.97
N VAL A 117 6.94 -3.67 -2.65
CA VAL A 117 5.95 -3.04 -1.78
C VAL A 117 6.42 -1.64 -1.43
N HIS A 118 5.61 -0.64 -1.76
CA HIS A 118 5.75 0.71 -1.23
C HIS A 118 5.02 0.80 0.09
N VAL A 119 5.71 1.31 1.11
CA VAL A 119 5.14 1.46 2.44
C VAL A 119 5.34 2.89 2.90
N LEU A 120 4.24 3.57 3.25
CA LEU A 120 4.27 4.84 3.96
C LEU A 120 4.12 4.54 5.45
N VAL A 121 5.10 4.97 6.25
CA VAL A 121 5.18 4.69 7.69
C VAL A 121 5.23 6.00 8.44
N THR A 122 4.46 6.15 9.50
CA THR A 122 4.55 7.34 10.35
C THR A 122 5.89 7.39 11.11
N GLU A 123 6.53 8.55 11.20
CA GLU A 123 7.76 8.79 11.98
C GLU A 123 7.48 8.91 13.48
N GLY A 124 6.63 8.01 13.97
CA GLY A 124 6.15 7.92 15.33
C GLY A 124 5.10 6.82 15.45
N ALA A 125 4.65 6.61 16.67
CA ALA A 125 3.67 5.59 17.02
C ALA A 125 2.86 6.02 18.23
N ILE A 126 1.68 5.46 18.40
CA ILE A 126 0.92 5.59 19.64
C ILE A 126 1.36 4.49 20.61
N ASP A 127 1.48 4.81 21.89
CA ASP A 127 1.68 3.79 22.92
C ASP A 127 0.35 3.19 23.42
N LYS A 128 0.43 2.24 24.35
CA LYS A 128 -0.73 1.60 24.98
C LYS A 128 -1.67 2.58 25.70
N ASN A 129 -1.18 3.76 26.08
CA ASN A 129 -1.98 4.82 26.68
C ASN A 129 -2.53 5.79 25.62
N LYS A 130 -2.39 5.44 24.33
CA LYS A 130 -2.81 6.24 23.16
C LYS A 130 -2.13 7.60 23.10
N ILE A 131 -0.92 7.72 23.66
CA ILE A 131 -0.10 8.93 23.58
C ILE A 131 0.86 8.80 22.40
N TRP A 132 0.93 9.83 21.57
CA TRP A 132 1.89 9.93 20.47
C TRP A 132 3.33 9.94 20.98
N LYS A 133 4.20 9.18 20.31
CA LYS A 133 5.64 9.11 20.55
C LYS A 133 6.37 9.22 19.23
N GLU A 134 7.22 10.23 19.09
CA GLU A 134 8.07 10.40 17.92
C GLU A 134 9.12 9.29 17.83
N VAL A 135 9.34 8.82 16.60
CA VAL A 135 10.33 7.80 16.27
C VAL A 135 10.92 8.13 14.89
N GLY A 136 11.91 9.02 14.87
CA GLY A 136 12.54 9.46 13.62
C GLY A 136 13.54 8.47 13.01
N PHE A 137 14.13 7.57 13.81
CA PHE A 137 15.09 6.58 13.31
C PHE A 137 14.39 5.29 12.89
N ILE A 138 14.62 4.84 11.66
CA ILE A 138 14.14 3.57 11.10
C ILE A 138 15.34 2.69 10.72
N PRO A 139 15.46 1.44 11.23
CA PRO A 139 16.68 0.65 11.10
C PRO A 139 16.71 -0.15 9.80
N TYR A 140 17.37 0.41 8.78
CA TYR A 140 17.53 -0.25 7.49
C TYR A 140 18.05 -1.69 7.58
N GLU A 141 19.18 -1.92 8.28
CA GLU A 141 19.81 -3.25 8.37
C GLU A 141 18.90 -4.31 9.01
N TYR A 142 18.14 -3.92 10.03
CA TYR A 142 17.18 -4.80 10.68
C TYR A 142 16.04 -5.14 9.70
N LEU A 143 15.41 -4.12 9.09
CA LEU A 143 14.29 -4.33 8.18
C LEU A 143 14.69 -5.15 6.96
N ARG A 144 15.90 -4.94 6.43
CA ARG A 144 16.46 -5.73 5.32
C ARG A 144 16.55 -7.21 5.67
N LYS A 145 17.16 -7.55 6.81
CA LYS A 145 17.31 -8.96 7.24
C LYS A 145 15.97 -9.60 7.59
N ALA A 146 15.10 -8.86 8.28
CA ALA A 146 13.75 -9.33 8.60
C ALA A 146 12.93 -9.60 7.33
N TRP A 147 13.01 -8.72 6.33
CA TRP A 147 12.36 -8.90 5.05
C TRP A 147 12.87 -10.13 4.30
N GLN A 148 14.19 -10.31 4.22
CA GLN A 148 14.80 -11.49 3.59
C GLN A 148 14.30 -12.79 4.25
N LYS A 149 14.27 -12.84 5.58
CA LYS A 149 13.74 -13.99 6.32
C LYS A 149 12.27 -14.24 5.95
N VAL A 150 11.42 -13.21 6.04
CA VAL A 150 9.98 -13.37 5.80
C VAL A 150 9.68 -13.77 4.36
N LEU A 151 10.43 -13.25 3.39
CA LEU A 151 10.34 -13.69 2.00
C LEU A 151 10.62 -15.19 1.85
N LEU A 152 11.70 -15.68 2.47
CA LEU A 152 12.05 -17.10 2.41
C LEU A 152 11.01 -17.96 3.14
N ASP A 153 10.48 -17.50 4.27
CA ASP A 153 9.44 -18.20 5.02
C ASP A 153 8.12 -18.28 4.22
N LEU A 154 7.74 -17.23 3.50
CA LEU A 154 6.57 -17.25 2.61
C LEU A 154 6.71 -18.29 1.50
N ILE A 155 7.90 -18.38 0.90
CA ILE A 155 8.16 -19.31 -0.20
C ILE A 155 8.16 -20.76 0.30
N LYS A 156 8.66 -21.02 1.51
CA LYS A 156 8.70 -22.39 2.09
C LYS A 156 7.32 -22.99 2.40
N GLN A 157 6.30 -22.16 2.55
CA GLN A 157 4.94 -22.60 2.88
C GLN A 157 4.14 -23.08 1.67
N LYS A 158 4.75 -23.08 0.48
CA LYS A 158 4.16 -23.42 -0.82
C LYS A 158 5.05 -24.43 -1.54
#